data_AF-A0A6G3DGH2-F1
#
_entry.id   AF-A0A6G3DGH2-F1
#
_cell.length_a   1.000
_cell.length_b   1.000
_cell.length_c   1.000
_cell.angle_alpha   90.00
_cell.angle_beta   90.00
_cell.angle_gamma   90.00
#
_symmetry.space_group_name_H-M   'P 1'
#
loop_
_entity.id
_entity.type
_entity.pdbx_description
1 polymer ?
#
loop_
_entity_poly.entity_id
_entity_poly.type
_entity_poly.pdbx_seq_one_letter_code
_entity_poly.pdbx_strand_id
1 'polypeptide(L)'
;MTAQQNTSLASFTGDAQPYGGGDPYADYRTADLPFTQYANLADRQLGAGVVAANDEFFAQRENLLVPEPAEFDPEHFGHKGKVMDGWETRRRRGVSAEQPWPTEEDHDWALIRLGAP
;
A
#
# COMPACT_ATOMS: atom_id res chain seq x y z
N MET A 1 39.42 -12.28 -10.33
CA MET A 1 39.06 -11.54 -9.10
C MET A 1 37.70 -10.91 -9.32
N THR A 2 36.64 -11.59 -8.91
CA THR A 2 35.25 -11.13 -8.99
C THR A 2 34.86 -10.57 -7.64
N ALA A 3 34.63 -9.26 -7.55
CA ALA A 3 34.12 -8.63 -6.35
C ALA A 3 32.64 -8.96 -6.19
N GLN A 4 32.30 -9.73 -5.14
CA GLN A 4 30.92 -9.86 -4.66
C GLN A 4 30.50 -8.52 -4.06
N GLN A 5 29.60 -7.81 -4.73
CA GLN A 5 28.90 -6.69 -4.13
C GLN A 5 27.87 -7.27 -3.15
N ASN A 6 28.20 -7.19 -1.85
CA ASN A 6 27.26 -7.44 -0.77
C ASN A 6 26.25 -6.29 -0.76
N THR A 7 25.12 -6.45 -1.45
CA THR A 7 23.96 -5.60 -1.23
C THR A 7 23.36 -5.98 0.13
N SER A 8 23.86 -5.34 1.19
CA SER A 8 23.20 -5.41 2.48
C SER A 8 21.78 -4.88 2.30
N LEU A 9 20.77 -5.75 2.40
CA LEU A 9 19.41 -5.32 2.66
C LEU A 9 19.51 -4.49 3.95
N ALA A 10 19.39 -3.17 3.81
CA ALA A 10 19.51 -2.27 4.95
C ALA A 10 18.35 -2.60 5.91
N SER A 11 18.66 -3.39 6.94
CA SER A 11 17.80 -3.60 8.10
C SER A 11 17.83 -2.31 8.92
N PHE A 12 17.02 -1.33 8.52
CA PHE A 12 16.81 -0.11 9.27
C PHE A 12 15.58 -0.28 10.17
N THR A 13 15.81 -0.36 11.48
CA THR A 13 14.76 -0.48 12.53
C THR A 13 14.59 0.81 13.34
N GLY A 14 15.11 1.95 12.84
CA GLY A 14 14.94 3.26 13.46
C GLY A 14 13.71 4.02 12.96
N ASP A 15 13.49 5.22 13.50
CA ASP A 15 12.47 6.15 12.98
C ASP A 15 12.71 6.41 11.49
N ALA A 16 11.64 6.38 10.68
CA ALA A 16 11.74 6.72 9.27
C ALA A 16 12.49 8.05 9.12
N GLN A 17 13.59 8.05 8.36
CA GLN A 17 14.31 9.28 8.08
C GLN A 17 13.33 10.28 7.45
N PRO A 18 13.46 11.59 7.74
CA PRO A 18 12.69 12.62 7.04
C PRO A 18 12.75 12.38 5.54
N TYR A 19 11.60 12.46 4.87
CA TYR A 19 11.48 12.18 3.44
C TYR A 19 12.54 12.95 2.64
N GLY A 20 13.43 12.21 1.98
CA GLY A 20 14.53 12.78 1.20
C GLY A 20 14.02 13.20 -0.17
N GLY A 21 13.68 14.47 -0.34
CA GLY A 21 13.15 14.96 -1.63
C GLY A 21 12.36 16.27 -1.57
N GLY A 22 12.09 16.79 -0.38
CA GLY A 22 11.32 18.03 -0.20
C GLY A 22 9.80 17.83 -0.24
N ASP A 23 9.31 16.63 -0.58
CA ASP A 23 7.94 16.20 -0.34
C ASP A 23 7.81 15.71 1.11
N PRO A 24 7.08 16.41 1.99
CA PRO A 24 6.93 16.01 3.39
C PRO A 24 5.92 14.88 3.59
N TYR A 25 5.31 14.35 2.52
CA TYR A 25 4.24 13.35 2.61
C TYR A 25 4.61 11.98 2.01
N ALA A 26 5.69 11.86 1.23
CA ALA A 26 6.05 10.60 0.60
C ALA A 26 7.57 10.34 0.51
N ASP A 27 7.97 9.08 0.71
CA ASP A 27 9.33 8.58 0.44
C ASP A 27 9.31 7.70 -0.81
N TYR A 28 9.73 8.25 -1.94
CA TYR A 28 9.89 7.48 -3.17
C TYR A 28 11.26 6.80 -3.18
N ARG A 29 11.54 5.94 -2.19
CA ARG A 29 12.78 5.13 -2.21
C ARG A 29 12.63 4.03 -3.24
N THR A 30 13.23 4.24 -4.40
CA THR A 30 13.45 3.17 -5.36
C THR A 30 14.66 2.35 -4.91
N ALA A 31 14.43 1.10 -4.54
CA ALA A 31 15.51 0.12 -4.37
C ALA A 31 15.65 -0.68 -5.67
N ASP A 32 16.89 -0.85 -6.13
CA ASP A 32 17.20 -1.78 -7.21
C ASP A 32 17.18 -3.21 -6.65
N LEU A 33 15.99 -3.82 -6.67
CA LEU A 33 15.78 -5.19 -6.22
C LEU A 33 15.73 -6.10 -7.45
N PRO A 34 16.38 -7.27 -7.47
CA PRO A 34 16.45 -8.12 -8.65
C PRO A 34 15.10 -8.51 -9.27
N PHE A 35 13.99 -8.38 -8.55
CA PHE A 35 12.66 -8.69 -9.07
C PHE A 35 11.95 -7.51 -9.75
N THR A 36 12.43 -6.27 -9.61
CA THR A 36 11.80 -5.08 -10.23
C THR A 36 11.91 -5.06 -11.75
N GLN A 37 12.76 -5.92 -12.32
CA GLN A 37 12.84 -6.15 -13.77
C GLN A 37 11.65 -6.97 -14.33
N TYR A 38 10.90 -7.67 -13.47
CA TYR A 38 9.73 -8.45 -13.88
C TYR A 38 8.50 -7.57 -14.01
N ALA A 39 7.56 -7.99 -14.86
CA ALA A 39 6.28 -7.29 -15.01
C ALA A 39 5.47 -7.39 -13.71
N ASN A 40 4.92 -6.25 -13.27
CA ASN A 40 3.94 -6.23 -12.20
C ASN A 40 2.58 -6.72 -12.72
N LEU A 41 2.24 -7.99 -12.47
CA LEU A 41 0.98 -8.58 -12.94
C LEU A 41 -0.27 -7.99 -12.28
N ALA A 42 -0.11 -7.26 -11.17
CA ALA A 42 -1.19 -6.52 -10.52
C ALA A 42 -1.37 -5.10 -11.10
N ASP A 43 -0.56 -4.70 -12.08
CA ASP A 43 -0.68 -3.39 -12.71
C ASP A 43 -1.99 -3.26 -13.49
N ARG A 44 -2.76 -2.21 -13.18
CA ARG A 44 -4.01 -1.88 -13.86
C ARG A 44 -3.82 -1.71 -15.37
N GLN A 45 -2.66 -1.24 -15.84
CA GLN A 45 -2.36 -1.09 -17.26
C GLN A 45 -2.33 -2.43 -18.01
N LEU A 46 -2.05 -3.54 -17.31
CA LEU A 46 -2.13 -4.90 -17.86
C LEU A 46 -3.56 -5.48 -17.78
N GLY A 47 -4.54 -4.72 -17.30
CA GLY A 47 -5.90 -5.19 -17.10
C GLY A 47 -6.13 -5.91 -15.77
N ALA A 48 -5.20 -5.81 -14.82
CA ALA A 48 -5.45 -6.25 -13.45
C ALA A 48 -6.61 -5.44 -12.83
N GLY A 49 -7.32 -6.06 -11.89
CA GLY A 49 -8.49 -5.43 -11.28
C GLY A 49 -8.86 -6.05 -9.94
N VAL A 50 -9.38 -5.22 -9.03
CA VAL A 50 -9.92 -5.69 -7.76
C VAL A 50 -11.33 -6.26 -8.01
N VAL A 51 -11.51 -7.55 -7.76
CA VAL A 51 -12.76 -8.29 -7.97
C VAL A 51 -13.73 -8.06 -6.81
N ALA A 52 -13.21 -7.97 -5.59
CA ALA A 52 -13.97 -7.72 -4.39
C ALA A 52 -13.06 -7.21 -3.27
N ALA A 53 -13.63 -6.46 -2.33
CA ALA A 53 -13.05 -6.19 -1.02
C ALA A 53 -14.16 -6.20 0.02
N ASN A 54 -13.83 -6.42 1.28
CA ASN A 54 -14.83 -6.45 2.36
C ASN A 54 -15.22 -5.05 2.88
N ASP A 55 -14.36 -4.05 2.73
CA ASP A 55 -14.62 -2.67 3.15
C ASP A 55 -13.86 -1.70 2.21
N GLU A 56 -14.43 -0.53 1.98
CA GLU A 56 -13.88 0.57 1.16
C GLU A 56 -14.46 1.91 1.63
N PHE A 57 -14.65 2.04 2.95
CA PHE A 57 -15.39 3.16 3.51
C PHE A 57 -14.66 4.49 3.31
N PHE A 58 -13.35 4.54 3.57
CA PHE A 58 -12.58 5.78 3.54
C PHE A 58 -11.88 6.01 2.19
N ALA A 59 -11.31 4.97 1.59
CA ALA A 59 -10.68 5.07 0.27
C ALA A 59 -10.92 3.81 -0.58
N GLN A 60 -10.90 3.97 -1.90
CA GLN A 60 -11.29 2.95 -2.86
C GLN A 60 -10.21 1.88 -3.02
N ARG A 61 -10.62 0.62 -3.10
CA ARG A 61 -9.69 -0.52 -3.27
C ARG A 61 -8.95 -0.48 -4.61
N GLU A 62 -9.54 0.14 -5.64
CA GLU A 62 -8.95 0.24 -6.97
C GLU A 62 -7.67 1.07 -6.99
N ASN A 63 -7.46 1.94 -6.00
CA ASN A 63 -6.22 2.71 -5.83
C ASN A 63 -5.00 1.82 -5.56
N LEU A 64 -5.19 0.59 -5.05
CA LEU A 64 -4.08 -0.37 -4.86
C LEU A 64 -3.34 -0.72 -6.15
N LEU A 65 -3.99 -0.56 -7.30
CA LEU A 65 -3.47 -0.98 -8.60
C LEU A 65 -3.03 0.20 -9.47
N VAL A 66 -3.05 1.42 -8.92
CA VAL A 66 -2.57 2.63 -9.59
C VAL A 66 -1.03 2.60 -9.56
N PRO A 67 -0.35 2.59 -10.72
CA PRO A 67 1.11 2.50 -10.78
C PRO A 67 1.80 3.83 -10.44
N GLU A 68 1.06 4.95 -10.54
CA GLU A 68 1.57 6.26 -10.17
C GLU A 68 1.89 6.33 -8.66
N PRO A 69 2.86 7.16 -8.27
CA PRO A 69 3.15 7.36 -6.86
C PRO A 69 1.95 7.98 -6.14
N ALA A 70 1.70 7.53 -4.90
CA ALA A 70 0.56 8.00 -4.11
C ALA A 70 0.67 9.51 -3.81
N GLU A 71 -0.41 10.24 -4.04
CA GLU A 71 -0.50 11.69 -3.79
C GLU A 71 -1.26 12.01 -2.50
N PHE A 72 -0.72 12.95 -1.71
CA PHE A 72 -1.44 13.54 -0.57
C PHE A 72 -1.71 15.02 -0.83
N ASP A 73 -2.97 15.34 -1.11
CA ASP A 73 -3.45 16.72 -1.16
C ASP A 73 -4.09 17.06 0.21
N PRO A 74 -3.55 17.99 1.03
CA PRO A 74 -4.11 18.37 2.33
C PRO A 74 -5.45 19.13 2.26
N GLU A 75 -5.83 19.67 1.11
CA GLU A 75 -7.06 20.43 0.88
C GLU A 75 -8.16 19.59 0.20
N HIS A 76 -7.86 18.40 -0.31
CA HIS A 76 -8.85 17.54 -0.95
C HIS A 76 -9.74 16.80 0.06
N PHE A 77 -11.05 17.11 0.05
CA PHE A 77 -12.06 16.44 0.88
C PHE A 77 -13.28 16.06 0.03
N GLY A 78 -13.71 14.82 0.18
CA GLY A 78 -14.93 14.29 -0.43
C GLY A 78 -16.07 14.20 0.58
N HIS A 79 -17.18 13.63 0.14
CA HIS A 79 -18.38 13.45 0.96
C HIS A 79 -18.19 12.51 2.18
N LYS A 80 -17.12 11.71 2.20
CA LYS A 80 -16.77 10.79 3.30
C LYS A 80 -15.60 11.30 4.17
N GLY A 81 -15.15 12.55 3.95
CA GLY A 81 -14.02 13.12 4.66
C GLY A 81 -12.80 13.29 3.75
N LYS A 82 -11.61 13.19 4.35
CA LYS A 82 -10.34 13.31 3.64
C LYS A 82 -10.27 12.25 2.54
N VAL A 83 -9.95 12.66 1.33
CA VAL A 83 -9.65 11.70 0.26
C VAL A 83 -8.21 11.27 0.40
N MET A 84 -7.98 9.97 0.34
CA MET A 84 -6.65 9.36 0.42
C MET A 84 -6.37 8.60 -0.87
N ASP A 85 -5.14 8.71 -1.36
CA ASP A 85 -4.64 7.95 -2.50
C ASP A 85 -4.09 6.61 -2.00
N GLY A 86 -5.00 5.63 -1.91
CA GLY A 86 -4.76 4.30 -1.37
C GLY A 86 -6.09 3.60 -1.07
N TRP A 87 -6.02 2.46 -0.38
CA TRP A 87 -7.20 1.75 0.14
C TRP A 87 -7.26 1.87 1.67
N GLU A 88 -8.40 2.32 2.18
CA GLU A 88 -8.58 2.54 3.62
C GLU A 88 -9.97 2.07 4.06
N THR A 89 -9.97 1.23 5.10
CA THR A 89 -11.14 0.59 5.69
C THR A 89 -11.46 1.17 7.06
N ARG A 90 -12.64 0.84 7.59
CA ARG A 90 -13.00 1.23 8.96
C ARG A 90 -12.15 0.51 9.99
N ARG A 91 -11.83 1.22 11.08
CA ARG A 91 -11.18 0.63 12.25
C ARG A 91 -12.05 -0.49 12.83
N ARG A 92 -11.53 -1.70 12.87
CA ARG A 92 -12.15 -2.82 13.58
C ARG A 92 -11.97 -2.69 15.09
N ARG A 93 -12.91 -3.27 15.84
CA ARG A 93 -12.93 -3.37 17.30
C ARG A 93 -13.26 -4.82 17.64
N GLY A 94 -12.80 -5.28 18.80
CA GLY A 94 -13.13 -6.62 19.27
C GLY A 94 -14.61 -6.77 19.59
N VAL A 95 -15.03 -8.02 19.78
CA VAL A 95 -16.46 -8.42 19.83
C VAL A 95 -17.18 -7.97 21.09
N SER A 96 -16.46 -7.60 22.15
CA SER A 96 -17.03 -7.13 23.42
C SER A 96 -16.04 -6.27 24.22
N ALA A 97 -16.49 -5.76 25.37
CA ALA A 97 -15.61 -5.03 26.29
C ALA A 97 -14.55 -5.94 26.94
N GLU A 98 -14.89 -7.21 27.16
CA GLU A 98 -13.99 -8.23 27.71
C GLU A 98 -12.96 -8.69 26.69
N GLN A 99 -13.29 -8.59 25.39
CA GLN A 99 -12.39 -8.88 24.28
C GLN A 99 -12.36 -7.69 23.30
N PRO A 100 -11.68 -6.58 23.67
CA PRO A 100 -11.75 -5.31 22.95
C PRO A 100 -10.89 -5.24 21.68
N TRP A 101 -9.97 -6.20 21.52
CA TRP A 101 -9.05 -6.27 20.39
C TRP A 101 -9.58 -7.23 19.31
N PRO A 102 -9.36 -6.93 18.01
CA PRO A 102 -9.64 -7.87 16.94
C PRO A 102 -8.86 -9.18 17.12
N THR A 103 -9.44 -10.27 16.65
CA THR A 103 -8.82 -11.61 16.63
C THR A 103 -7.86 -11.76 15.45
N GLU A 104 -7.08 -12.85 15.39
CA GLU A 104 -6.21 -13.13 14.23
C GLU A 104 -6.99 -13.35 12.93
N GLU A 105 -8.24 -13.76 13.02
CA GLU A 105 -9.14 -13.94 11.87
C GLU A 105 -9.74 -12.60 11.39
N ASP A 106 -9.58 -11.52 12.18
CA ASP A 106 -10.07 -10.19 11.85
C ASP A 106 -9.09 -9.42 10.96
N HIS A 107 -9.23 -9.59 9.66
CA HIS A 107 -8.51 -8.79 8.67
C HIS A 107 -9.45 -8.27 7.59
N ASP A 108 -9.02 -7.17 6.97
CA ASP A 108 -9.63 -6.70 5.74
C ASP A 108 -8.90 -7.30 4.55
N TRP A 109 -9.64 -7.55 3.47
CA TRP A 109 -9.12 -8.25 2.30
C TRP A 109 -9.58 -7.57 1.01
N ALA A 110 -8.75 -7.70 -0.02
CA ALA A 110 -9.05 -7.39 -1.40
C ALA A 110 -8.62 -8.56 -2.29
N LEU A 111 -9.48 -8.99 -3.20
CA LEU A 111 -9.21 -10.04 -4.17
C LEU A 111 -8.83 -9.40 -5.49
N ILE A 112 -7.61 -9.66 -5.97
CA ILE A 112 -7.07 -9.07 -7.19
C ILE A 112 -7.01 -10.13 -8.28
N ARG A 113 -7.66 -9.85 -9.42
CA ARG A 113 -7.42 -10.56 -10.67
C ARG A 113 -6.20 -9.96 -11.34
N LEU A 114 -5.22 -10.79 -11.65
CA LEU A 114 -4.01 -10.39 -12.38
C LEU A 114 -4.33 -10.04 -13.85
N GLY A 115 -3.47 -9.23 -14.46
CA GLY A 115 -3.62 -8.77 -15.84
C GLY A 115 -3.23 -9.79 -16.90
N ALA A 116 -2.52 -10.86 -16.52
CA ALA A 116 -2.10 -11.93 -17.40
C ALA A 116 -2.34 -13.31 -16.76
N PRO A 117 -2.57 -14.36 -17.58
CA PRO A 117 -2.74 -15.74 -17.13
C PRO A 117 -1.44 -16.38 -16.63
#